data_AF-A0A3B8U498-F1
#
_entry.id   AF-A0A3B8U498-F1
#
_cell.length_a   1.000
_cell.length_b   1.000
_cell.length_c   1.000
_cell.angle_alpha   90.00
_cell.angle_beta   90.00
_cell.angle_gamma   90.00
#
_symmetry.space_group_name_H-M   'P 1'
#
loop_
_entity.id
_entity.type
_entity.pdbx_description
1 polymer ?
#
loop_
_entity_poly.entity_id
_entity_poly.type
_entity_poly.pdbx_seq_one_letter_code
_entity_poly.pdbx_strand_id
1 'polypeptide(L)'
;MKDIMQSASKALKDTLTENLKNMGPEYIFAARVQKLFEANDKKRDAGLTEPEDVVKVRDLAYGSDPEQVFDIYYPKGAAGPLPTIVSVHGGGYVYGDKNLYRFYCMSLA
;
A
#
# COMPACT_ATOMS: atom_id res chain seq x y z
N MET A 1 15.79 14.19 20.08
CA MET A 1 14.85 13.08 19.74
C MET A 1 14.74 12.85 18.24
N LYS A 2 14.45 13.87 17.42
CA LYS A 2 14.35 13.75 15.94
C LYS A 2 15.65 13.26 15.28
N ASP A 3 16.80 13.77 15.71
CA ASP A 3 18.10 13.38 15.15
C ASP A 3 18.48 11.92 15.43
N ILE A 4 18.08 11.40 16.60
CA ILE A 4 18.30 10.02 17.00
C ILE A 4 17.47 9.08 16.11
N MET A 5 16.17 9.40 15.93
CA MET A 5 15.26 8.65 15.05
C MET A 5 15.75 8.64 13.59
N GLN A 6 16.26 9.77 13.13
CA GLN A 6 16.76 9.92 11.76
C GLN A 6 18.06 9.13 11.54
N SER A 7 18.97 9.12 12.53
CA SER A 7 20.19 8.32 12.49
C SER A 7 19.91 6.81 12.50
N ALA A 8 18.93 6.36 13.30
CA ALA A 8 18.51 4.96 13.37
C ALA A 8 17.86 4.49 12.05
N SER A 9 17.04 5.32 11.42
CA SER A 9 16.47 5.01 10.10
C SER A 9 17.53 4.90 9.02
N LYS A 10 18.57 5.75 9.07
CA LYS A 10 19.68 5.69 8.12
C LYS A 10 20.50 4.41 8.29
N ALA A 11 20.91 4.09 9.53
CA ALA A 11 21.66 2.86 9.82
C ALA A 11 20.89 1.60 9.40
N LEU A 12 19.57 1.57 9.60
CA LEU A 12 18.71 0.48 9.14
C LEU A 12 18.70 0.37 7.60
N LYS A 13 18.56 1.49 6.88
CA LYS A 13 18.58 1.51 5.40
C LYS A 13 19.94 1.09 4.84
N ASP A 14 21.02 1.52 5.46
CA ASP A 14 22.39 1.17 5.06
C ASP A 14 22.64 -0.33 5.26
N THR A 15 22.22 -0.88 6.41
CA THR A 15 22.31 -2.32 6.72
C THR A 15 21.46 -3.17 5.76
N LEU A 16 20.22 -2.75 5.48
CA LEU A 16 19.35 -3.44 4.51
C LEU A 16 19.96 -3.41 3.10
N THR A 17 20.58 -2.30 2.72
CA THR A 17 21.24 -2.16 1.42
C THR A 17 22.44 -3.10 1.31
N GLU A 18 23.23 -3.23 2.36
CA GLU A 18 24.38 -4.14 2.38
C GLU A 18 23.95 -5.60 2.37
N ASN A 19 22.91 -5.96 3.14
CA ASN A 19 22.33 -7.29 3.10
C ASN A 19 21.77 -7.63 1.72
N LEU A 20 21.09 -6.70 1.05
CA LEU A 20 20.58 -6.88 -0.32
C LEU A 20 21.69 -7.15 -1.34
N LYS A 21 22.90 -6.59 -1.18
CA LYS A 21 24.04 -6.89 -2.05
C LYS A 21 24.54 -8.34 -1.89
N ASN A 22 24.31 -8.94 -0.73
CA ASN A 22 24.77 -10.28 -0.37
C ASN A 22 23.72 -11.37 -0.63
N MET A 23 22.52 -11.02 -1.08
CA MET A 23 21.48 -11.99 -1.44
C MET A 23 21.67 -12.50 -2.88
N GLY A 24 21.14 -13.69 -3.15
CA GLY A 24 21.11 -14.26 -4.49
C GLY A 24 20.38 -13.38 -5.52
N PRO A 25 20.65 -13.58 -6.82
CA PRO A 25 20.12 -12.74 -7.90
C PRO A 25 18.58 -12.63 -7.89
N GLU A 26 17.88 -13.65 -7.42
CA GLU A 26 16.42 -13.71 -7.28
C GLU A 26 15.87 -12.69 -6.26
N TYR A 27 16.55 -12.51 -5.13
CA TYR A 27 16.14 -11.56 -4.09
C TYR A 27 16.47 -10.11 -4.46
N ILE A 28 17.60 -9.91 -5.14
CA ILE A 28 17.96 -8.61 -5.72
C ILE A 28 16.90 -8.18 -6.74
N PHE A 29 16.38 -9.12 -7.54
CA PHE A 29 15.32 -8.84 -8.50
C PHE A 29 14.03 -8.40 -7.82
N ALA A 30 13.53 -9.16 -6.84
CA ALA A 30 12.30 -8.82 -6.11
C ALA A 30 12.40 -7.43 -5.44
N ALA A 31 13.50 -7.15 -4.74
CA ALA A 31 13.72 -5.86 -4.10
C ALA A 31 13.80 -4.70 -5.11
N ARG A 32 14.41 -4.94 -6.29
CA ARG A 32 14.43 -3.95 -7.38
C ARG A 32 13.03 -3.71 -7.95
N VAL A 33 12.25 -4.76 -8.18
CA VAL A 33 10.87 -4.65 -8.67
C VAL A 33 10.03 -3.83 -7.71
N GLN A 34 10.08 -4.15 -6.41
CA GLN A 34 9.35 -3.40 -5.39
C GLN A 34 9.70 -1.90 -5.43
N LYS A 35 11.00 -1.57 -5.44
CA LYS A 35 11.47 -0.18 -5.44
C LYS A 35 11.09 0.58 -6.71
N LEU A 36 11.18 -0.07 -7.88
CA LEU A 36 10.85 0.56 -9.16
C LEU A 36 9.34 0.81 -9.27
N PHE A 37 8.52 -0.15 -8.86
CA PHE A 37 7.07 -0.03 -8.95
C PHE A 37 6.56 0.99 -7.93
N GLU A 38 7.05 0.96 -6.69
CA GLU A 38 6.72 1.97 -5.67
C GLU A 38 7.05 3.39 -6.13
N ALA A 39 8.20 3.58 -6.78
CA ALA A 39 8.57 4.89 -7.32
C ALA A 39 7.64 5.35 -8.44
N ASN A 40 7.14 4.45 -9.28
CA ASN A 40 6.20 4.78 -10.34
C ASN A 40 4.79 5.04 -9.80
N ASP A 41 4.33 4.26 -8.82
CA ASP A 41 3.03 4.45 -8.18
C ASP A 41 2.98 5.78 -7.42
N LYS A 42 4.07 6.17 -6.74
CA LYS A 42 4.20 7.50 -6.13
C LYS A 42 4.09 8.64 -7.13
N LYS A 43 4.63 8.47 -8.34
CA LYS A 43 4.50 9.47 -9.42
C LYS A 43 3.08 9.52 -9.96
N ARG A 44 2.43 8.37 -10.14
CA ARG A 44 1.03 8.27 -10.57
C ARG A 44 0.08 8.92 -9.56
N ASP A 45 0.30 8.66 -8.28
CA ASP A 45 -0.53 9.15 -7.18
C ASP A 45 -0.24 10.62 -6.82
N ALA A 46 0.84 11.21 -7.35
CA ALA A 46 1.25 12.56 -7.02
C ALA A 46 0.15 13.58 -7.39
N GLY A 47 -0.35 14.30 -6.38
CA GLY A 47 -1.38 15.32 -6.55
C GLY A 47 -2.82 14.80 -6.53
N LEU A 48 -3.04 13.48 -6.40
CA LEU A 48 -4.38 12.94 -6.20
C LEU A 48 -4.87 13.25 -4.79
N THR A 49 -6.13 13.66 -4.70
CA THR A 49 -6.84 13.92 -3.44
C THR A 49 -7.94 12.88 -3.26
N GLU A 50 -8.15 12.46 -2.01
CA GLU A 50 -9.27 11.57 -1.72
C GLU A 50 -10.59 12.35 -1.89
N PRO A 51 -11.62 11.76 -2.54
CA PRO A 51 -12.92 12.41 -2.69
C PRO A 51 -13.59 12.66 -1.34
N GLU A 52 -14.29 13.79 -1.22
CA GLU A 52 -14.97 14.18 0.02
C GLU A 52 -16.31 13.47 0.21
N ASP A 53 -16.93 13.00 -0.87
CA ASP A 53 -18.24 12.35 -0.90
C ASP A 53 -18.18 10.84 -0.65
N VAL A 54 -17.00 10.29 -0.33
CA VAL A 54 -16.81 8.86 -0.02
C VAL A 54 -16.57 8.64 1.47
N VAL A 55 -17.30 7.69 2.06
CA VAL A 55 -17.03 7.15 3.40
C VAL A 55 -15.96 6.06 3.31
N LYS A 56 -15.03 6.08 4.26
CA LYS A 56 -13.85 5.21 4.29
C LYS A 56 -13.81 4.47 5.62
N VAL A 57 -13.93 3.14 5.58
CA VAL A 57 -13.61 2.27 6.71
C VAL A 57 -12.27 1.62 6.39
N ARG A 58 -11.27 1.84 7.25
CA ARG A 58 -9.91 1.34 7.04
C ARG A 58 -9.63 0.17 7.95
N ASP A 59 -8.79 -0.73 7.47
CA ASP A 59 -8.20 -1.81 8.26
C ASP A 59 -9.24 -2.71 8.96
N LEU A 60 -10.36 -2.98 8.29
CA LEU A 60 -11.39 -3.86 8.82
C LEU A 60 -10.89 -5.32 8.78
N ALA A 61 -10.72 -5.92 9.95
CA ALA A 61 -10.30 -7.31 10.08
C ALA A 61 -11.35 -8.29 9.54
N TYR A 62 -10.89 -9.30 8.80
CA TYR A 62 -11.73 -10.41 8.31
C TYR A 62 -11.23 -11.78 8.77
N GLY A 63 -10.15 -11.83 9.53
CA GLY A 63 -9.59 -13.07 10.07
C GLY A 63 -8.76 -12.81 11.32
N SER A 64 -8.07 -13.85 11.78
CA SER A 64 -7.27 -13.81 13.01
C SER A 64 -5.86 -13.27 12.79
N ASP A 65 -5.36 -13.28 11.55
CA ASP A 65 -4.05 -12.73 11.22
C ASP A 65 -4.13 -11.19 11.16
N PRO A 66 -3.18 -10.45 11.77
CA PRO A 66 -3.15 -8.99 11.69
C PRO A 66 -3.12 -8.41 10.26
N GLU A 67 -2.61 -9.15 9.27
CA GLU A 67 -2.58 -8.74 7.87
C GLU A 67 -3.90 -9.02 7.12
N GLN A 68 -4.81 -9.79 7.73
CA GLN A 68 -6.13 -10.07 7.17
C GLN A 68 -7.09 -8.90 7.41
N VAL A 69 -6.82 -7.79 6.73
CA VAL A 69 -7.62 -6.57 6.75
C VAL A 69 -8.01 -6.11 5.33
N PHE A 70 -9.14 -5.40 5.22
CA PHE A 70 -9.52 -4.68 3.99
C PHE A 70 -10.05 -3.28 4.28
N ASP A 71 -10.06 -2.45 3.25
CA ASP A 71 -10.71 -1.14 3.29
C ASP A 71 -12.08 -1.22 2.59
N ILE A 72 -13.07 -0.50 3.13
CA ILE A 72 -14.38 -0.31 2.50
C ILE A 72 -14.52 1.15 2.10
N TYR A 73 -14.89 1.37 0.84
CA TYR A 73 -15.24 2.67 0.30
C TYR A 73 -16.67 2.62 -0.23
N TYR A 74 -17.51 3.58 0.16
CA TYR A 74 -18.91 3.67 -0.27
C TYR A 74 -19.39 5.13 -0.24
N PRO A 75 -20.41 5.51 -1.02
CA PRO A 75 -20.81 6.90 -1.14
C PRO A 75 -21.50 7.39 0.13
N LYS A 76 -21.28 8.66 0.49
CA LYS A 76 -21.96 9.31 1.60
C LYS A 76 -23.48 9.32 1.36
N GLY A 77 -24.23 9.04 2.42
CA GLY A 77 -25.70 9.05 2.36
C GLY A 77 -26.32 7.83 1.68
N ALA A 78 -25.54 6.80 1.35
CA ALA A 78 -26.09 5.52 0.89
C ALA A 78 -27.10 4.95 1.89
N ALA A 79 -28.27 4.54 1.39
CA ALA A 79 -29.33 3.91 2.18
C ALA A 79 -29.62 2.51 1.64
N GLY A 80 -29.44 1.50 2.48
CA GLY A 80 -29.66 0.10 2.12
C GLY A 80 -28.46 -0.57 1.43
N PRO A 81 -28.62 -1.82 0.96
CA PRO A 81 -27.55 -2.59 0.34
C PRO A 81 -27.09 -1.99 -1.00
N LEU A 82 -25.78 -2.03 -1.24
CA LEU A 82 -25.16 -1.57 -2.49
C LEU A 82 -24.60 -2.75 -3.29
N PRO A 83 -24.61 -2.70 -4.63
CA PRO A 83 -23.74 -3.55 -5.44
C PRO A 83 -22.30 -3.39 -4.97
N THR A 84 -21.61 -4.51 -4.76
CA THR A 84 -20.28 -4.51 -4.13
C THR A 84 -19.24 -5.05 -5.10
N ILE A 85 -18.14 -4.33 -5.25
CA ILE A 85 -16.95 -4.75 -5.99
C ILE A 85 -15.86 -5.10 -4.97
N VAL A 86 -15.25 -6.27 -5.14
CA VAL A 86 -14.07 -6.66 -4.36
C VAL A 86 -12.83 -6.48 -5.24
N SER A 87 -11.96 -5.57 -4.83
CA SER A 87 -10.67 -5.31 -5.50
C SER A 87 -9.54 -5.98 -4.74
N VAL A 88 -8.76 -6.81 -5.43
CA VAL A 88 -7.53 -7.44 -4.92
C VAL A 88 -6.36 -6.87 -5.70
N HIS A 89 -5.38 -6.31 -5.00
CA HIS A 89 -4.27 -5.63 -5.67
C HIS A 89 -3.38 -6.63 -6.46
N GLY A 90 -2.75 -6.12 -7.52
CA GLY A 90 -1.75 -6.86 -8.28
C GLY A 90 -0.38 -6.77 -7.63
N GLY A 91 0.69 -7.01 -8.41
CA GLY A 91 2.07 -6.98 -7.93
C GLY A 91 2.72 -8.37 -7.79
N GLY A 92 2.08 -9.39 -8.36
CA GLY A 92 2.68 -10.72 -8.55
C GLY A 92 3.08 -11.42 -7.25
N TYR A 93 2.37 -11.16 -6.15
CA TYR A 93 2.68 -11.67 -4.81
C TYR A 93 4.03 -11.22 -4.24
N VAL A 94 4.69 -10.24 -4.86
CA VAL A 94 6.02 -9.76 -4.47
C VAL A 94 5.97 -8.26 -4.12
N TYR A 95 4.95 -7.54 -4.55
CA TYR A 95 4.85 -6.09 -4.41
C TYR A 95 3.42 -5.63 -4.14
N GLY A 96 3.32 -4.48 -3.46
CA GLY A 96 2.07 -3.75 -3.24
C GLY A 96 1.38 -4.15 -1.95
N ASP A 97 0.41 -3.33 -1.58
CA ASP A 97 -0.53 -3.57 -0.49
C ASP A 97 -1.94 -3.08 -0.91
N LYS A 98 -2.91 -3.18 0.01
CA LYS A 98 -4.29 -2.71 -0.23
C LYS A 98 -4.42 -1.22 -0.59
N ASN A 99 -3.42 -0.39 -0.30
CA ASN A 99 -3.46 1.05 -0.57
C ASN A 99 -3.07 1.39 -2.01
N LEU A 100 -2.52 0.44 -2.77
CA LEU A 100 -2.01 0.62 -4.13
C LEU A 100 -3.06 1.21 -5.09
N TYR A 101 -4.32 0.80 -4.92
CA TYR A 101 -5.44 1.21 -5.78
C TYR A 101 -6.49 2.04 -5.06
N ARG A 102 -6.18 2.62 -3.89
CA ARG A 102 -7.17 3.35 -3.08
C ARG A 102 -7.93 4.44 -3.86
N PHE A 103 -7.24 5.23 -4.68
CA PHE A 103 -7.88 6.30 -5.47
C PHE A 103 -8.82 5.75 -6.54
N TYR A 104 -8.40 4.67 -7.21
CA TYR A 104 -9.25 3.97 -8.17
C TYR A 104 -10.49 3.39 -7.49
N CYS A 105 -10.32 2.67 -6.38
CA CYS A 105 -11.44 2.11 -5.63
C CYS A 105 -12.39 3.19 -5.09
N MET A 106 -11.86 4.32 -4.60
CA MET A 106 -12.68 5.46 -4.18
C MET A 106 -13.42 6.13 -5.34
N SER A 107 -12.87 6.11 -6.56
CA SER A 107 -13.57 6.65 -7.74
C SER A 107 -14.74 5.79 -8.24
N LEU A 108 -14.81 4.53 -7.77
CA LEU A 108 -15.91 3.61 -8.07
C LEU A 108 -17.01 3.60 -7.01
N ALA A 109 -16.72 4.16 -5.82
CA ALA A 109 -17.63 4.23 -4.68
C ALA A 109 -18.60 5.40 -4.86
#